data_AF-A0A645A3S1-F1
#
_entry.id   AF-A0A645A3S1-F1
#
_cell.length_a   1.000
_cell.length_b   1.000
_cell.length_c   1.000
_cell.angle_alpha   90.00
_cell.angle_beta   90.00
_cell.angle_gamma   90.00
#
_symmetry.space_group_name_H-M   'P 1'
#
loop_
_entity.id
_entity.type
_entity.pdbx_description
1 polymer ?
#
loop_
_entity_poly.entity_id
_entity_poly.type
_entity_poly.pdbx_seq_one_letter_code
_entity_poly.pdbx_strand_id
1 'polypeptide(L)'
;MLAGENAFSVSAYAENKDIAAKLVGFLSTDLQLMEEYAKGGAIGASKFAPVPADDPLLRDAMAQIANATFIQNFIDQTLAPELANMHKDTVQALFGGTMTAVQAAQTMQKTADGLK
;
A
#
# COMPACT_ATOMS: atom_id res chain seq x y z
N MET A 1 10.60 -1.08 3.11
CA MET A 1 9.25 -1.33 3.66
C MET A 1 8.28 -0.99 2.55
N LEU A 2 7.31 -1.85 2.23
CA LEU A 2 6.49 -1.70 1.02
C LEU A 2 5.40 -0.62 1.14
N ALA A 3 5.06 -0.15 2.34
CA ALA A 3 4.01 0.87 2.56
C ALA A 3 2.68 0.57 1.84
N GLY A 4 2.37 -0.71 1.61
CA GLY A 4 1.18 -1.15 0.89
C GLY A 4 1.31 -1.22 -0.64
N GLU A 5 2.45 -0.84 -1.21
CA GLU A 5 2.69 -0.77 -2.65
C GLU A 5 2.92 -2.14 -3.32
N ASN A 6 2.87 -2.12 -4.66
CA ASN A 6 3.11 -3.28 -5.51
C ASN A 6 4.51 -3.88 -5.29
N ALA A 7 4.57 -5.21 -5.36
CA ALA A 7 5.82 -5.97 -5.30
C ALA A 7 5.89 -6.98 -6.45
N PHE A 8 7.11 -7.23 -6.93
CA PHE A 8 7.36 -8.31 -7.87
C PHE A 8 7.49 -9.65 -7.13
N SER A 9 7.01 -10.72 -7.77
CA SER A 9 7.20 -12.09 -7.29
C SER A 9 7.63 -13.01 -8.44
N VAL A 10 8.41 -14.05 -8.12
CA VAL A 10 8.78 -15.09 -9.08
C VAL A 10 7.91 -16.31 -8.81
N SER A 11 7.19 -16.76 -9.84
CA SER A 11 6.37 -17.98 -9.76
C SER A 11 7.22 -19.20 -9.44
N ALA A 12 6.72 -20.08 -8.56
CA ALA A 12 7.34 -21.37 -8.29
C ALA A 12 7.46 -22.26 -9.55
N TYR A 13 6.62 -22.00 -10.56
CA TYR A 13 6.59 -22.73 -11.83
C TYR A 13 7.45 -22.11 -12.92
N ALA A 14 8.18 -21.01 -12.64
CA ALA A 14 9.07 -20.41 -13.62
C ALA A 14 10.11 -21.44 -14.09
N GLU A 15 10.21 -21.62 -15.41
CA GLU A 15 11.17 -22.54 -16.05
C GLU A 15 12.61 -22.16 -15.73
N ASN A 16 12.91 -20.85 -15.74
CA ASN A 16 14.23 -20.32 -15.41
C ASN A 16 14.15 -19.33 -14.24
N LYS A 17 14.17 -19.87 -13.03
CA LYS A 17 14.06 -19.10 -11.78
C LYS A 17 15.23 -18.13 -11.59
N ASP A 18 16.43 -18.50 -12.00
CA ASP A 18 17.63 -17.67 -11.85
C ASP A 18 17.55 -16.41 -12.72
N ILE A 19 17.10 -16.55 -13.96
CA ILE A 19 16.88 -15.39 -14.83
C ILE A 19 15.72 -14.54 -14.31
N ALA A 20 14.62 -15.15 -13.88
CA ALA A 20 13.49 -14.42 -13.32
C ALA A 20 13.88 -13.63 -12.07
N ALA A 21 14.69 -14.21 -11.17
CA ALA A 21 15.21 -13.52 -9.99
C ALA A 21 16.15 -12.37 -10.37
N LYS A 22 17.02 -12.55 -11.38
CA LYS A 22 17.87 -11.46 -11.90
C LYS A 22 17.05 -10.32 -12.49
N LEU A 23 15.97 -10.61 -13.21
CA LEU A 23 15.06 -9.60 -13.73
C LEU A 23 14.37 -8.84 -12.61
N VAL A 24 13.85 -9.52 -11.59
CA VAL A 24 13.27 -8.86 -10.41
C VAL A 24 14.31 -7.99 -9.72
N GLY A 25 15.55 -8.46 -9.58
CA GLY A 25 16.67 -7.67 -9.08
C GLY A 25 16.85 -6.39 -9.89
N PHE A 26 17.00 -6.49 -11.21
CA PHE A 26 17.10 -5.33 -12.10
C PHE A 26 15.93 -4.35 -11.92
N LEU A 27 14.69 -4.84 -11.97
CA LEU A 27 13.48 -4.03 -11.83
C LEU A 27 13.36 -3.34 -10.46
N SER A 28 14.04 -3.85 -9.43
CA SER A 28 13.94 -3.38 -8.05
C SER A 28 15.22 -2.76 -7.49
N THR A 29 16.30 -2.67 -8.27
CA THR A 29 17.56 -2.04 -7.82
C THR A 29 18.16 -1.06 -8.81
N ASP A 30 17.76 -1.09 -10.08
CA ASP A 30 18.29 -0.16 -11.08
C ASP A 30 17.82 1.27 -10.81
N LEU A 31 18.78 2.18 -10.61
CA LEU A 31 18.49 3.56 -10.20
C LEU A 31 17.85 4.38 -11.31
N GLN A 32 18.18 4.13 -12.58
CA GLN A 32 17.59 4.85 -13.71
C GLN A 32 16.12 4.45 -13.86
N LEU A 33 15.83 3.15 -13.76
CA LEU A 33 14.46 2.66 -13.81
C LEU A 33 13.63 3.23 -12.65
N MET A 34 14.21 3.32 -11.44
CA MET A 34 13.54 3.92 -10.30
C MET A 34 13.28 5.42 -10.47
N GLU A 35 14.22 6.16 -11.06
CA GLU A 35 14.02 7.57 -11.37
C GLU A 35 12.87 7.77 -12.37
N GLU A 36 12.81 6.96 -13.42
CA GLU A 36 11.71 6.99 -14.39
C GLU A 36 10.36 6.64 -13.73
N TYR A 37 10.36 5.67 -12.82
CA TYR A 37 9.16 5.31 -12.06
C TYR A 37 8.71 6.48 -11.15
N ALA A 38 9.66 7.18 -10.53
CA ALA A 38 9.39 8.33 -9.67
C ALA A 38 8.88 9.55 -10.45
N LYS A 39 9.33 9.76 -11.71
CA LYS A 39 8.77 10.79 -12.61
C LYS A 39 7.27 10.58 -12.89
N GLY A 40 6.80 9.33 -12.77
CA GLY A 40 5.37 9.00 -12.82
C GLY A 40 4.59 9.30 -11.54
N GLY A 41 5.23 9.86 -10.51
CA GLY A 41 4.64 10.15 -9.20
C GLY A 41 4.65 8.98 -8.21
N ALA A 42 5.31 7.87 -8.54
CA ALA A 42 5.35 6.70 -7.69
C ALA A 42 6.50 6.77 -6.66
N ILE A 43 6.24 6.31 -5.43
CA ILE A 43 7.25 6.20 -4.37
C ILE A 43 7.88 4.81 -4.43
N GLY A 44 9.15 4.74 -4.86
CA GLY A 44 9.91 3.50 -4.87
C GLY A 44 10.28 3.03 -3.45
N ALA A 45 10.34 1.72 -3.23
CA ALA A 45 10.72 1.14 -1.93
C ALA A 45 12.23 1.24 -1.60
N SER A 46 13.05 1.74 -2.53
CA SER A 46 14.49 1.88 -2.36
C SER A 46 14.84 3.17 -1.62
N LYS A 47 15.68 3.05 -0.60
CA LYS A 47 16.25 4.20 0.13
C LYS A 47 17.20 5.04 -0.74
N PHE A 48 17.61 4.51 -1.88
CA PHE A 48 18.56 5.14 -2.80
C PHE A 48 17.87 5.70 -4.06
N ALA A 49 16.56 5.50 -4.21
CA ALA A 49 15.83 6.07 -5.33
C ALA A 49 15.89 7.60 -5.25
N PRO A 50 16.30 8.29 -6.32
CA PRO A 50 16.27 9.74 -6.35
C PRO A 50 14.82 10.22 -6.26
N VAL A 51 14.59 11.22 -5.40
CA VAL A 51 13.32 11.94 -5.36
C VAL A 51 13.37 13.01 -6.44
N PRO A 52 12.41 13.06 -7.38
CA PRO A 52 12.29 14.16 -8.32
C PRO A 52 12.29 15.49 -7.58
N ALA A 53 13.27 16.35 -7.88
CA ALA A 53 13.46 17.62 -7.16
C ALA A 53 12.34 18.64 -7.43
N ASP A 54 11.58 18.42 -8.51
CA ASP A 54 10.52 19.25 -9.03
C ASP A 54 9.12 18.88 -8.50
N ASP A 55 8.96 17.77 -7.76
CA ASP A 55 7.71 17.42 -7.09
C ASP A 55 7.80 17.64 -5.56
N PRO A 56 7.38 18.81 -5.06
CA PRO A 56 7.43 19.10 -3.63
C PRO A 56 6.51 18.20 -2.80
N LEU A 57 5.40 17.70 -3.36
CA LEU A 57 4.47 16.82 -2.63
C LEU A 57 5.07 15.42 -2.46
N LEU A 58 5.69 14.90 -3.52
CA LEU A 58 6.38 13.61 -3.47
C LEU A 58 7.54 13.64 -2.46
N ARG A 59 8.31 14.74 -2.44
CA ARG A 59 9.38 14.94 -1.47
C ARG A 59 8.87 14.98 -0.03
N ASP A 60 7.79 15.69 0.22
CA ASP A 60 7.20 15.79 1.56
C ASP A 60 6.61 14.43 1.99
N ALA A 61 5.96 13.70 1.09
CA ALA A 61 5.44 12.35 1.34
C ALA A 61 6.58 11.36 1.68
N MET A 62 7.67 11.37 0.91
CA MET A 62 8.83 10.51 1.18
C MET A 62 9.51 10.84 2.51
N ALA A 63 9.59 12.13 2.87
CA ALA A 63 10.11 12.55 4.17
C ALA A 63 9.23 12.08 5.33
N GLN A 64 7.90 12.14 5.18
CA GLN A 64 6.97 11.61 6.19
C GLN A 64 7.11 10.10 6.36
N ILE A 65 7.16 9.36 5.24
CA ILE A 65 7.34 7.90 5.23
C ILE A 65 8.67 7.51 5.89
N ALA A 66 9.76 8.21 5.58
CA ALA A 66 11.09 7.92 6.13
C ALA A 66 11.20 8.14 7.64
N ASN A 67 10.40 9.07 8.20
CA ASN A 67 10.41 9.42 9.62
C ASN A 67 9.26 8.78 10.41
N ALA A 68 8.35 8.07 9.75
CA ALA A 68 7.22 7.43 10.41
C ALA A 68 7.69 6.28 11.32
N THR A 69 7.23 6.28 12.58
CA THR A 69 7.46 5.17 13.53
C THR A 69 6.55 3.97 13.25
N PHE A 70 5.44 4.20 12.55
CA PHE A 70 4.47 3.20 12.15
C PHE A 70 3.82 3.62 10.82
N ILE A 71 3.64 2.65 9.92
CA ILE A 71 2.90 2.84 8.67
C ILE A 71 1.79 1.81 8.62
N GLN A 72 0.55 2.31 8.62
CA GLN A 72 -0.64 1.49 8.42
C GLN A 72 -0.75 1.18 6.93
N ASN A 73 -0.68 -0.09 6.56
CA ASN A 73 -1.00 -0.51 5.20
C ASN A 73 -2.51 -0.40 4.95
N PHE A 74 -2.89 -0.43 3.66
CA PHE A 74 -4.28 -0.41 3.23
C PHE A 74 -5.10 -1.49 3.94
N ILE A 75 -6.13 -1.08 4.66
CA ILE A 75 -6.91 -1.97 5.55
C ILE A 75 -7.59 -3.07 4.72
N ASP A 76 -7.99 -2.77 3.48
CA ASP A 76 -8.56 -3.71 2.51
C ASP A 76 -7.68 -4.93 2.20
N GLN A 77 -6.35 -4.86 2.40
CA GLN A 77 -5.46 -6.01 2.22
C GLN A 77 -5.71 -7.13 3.24
N THR A 78 -6.40 -6.82 4.34
CA THR A 78 -6.60 -7.75 5.46
C THR A 78 -8.07 -8.06 5.73
N LEU A 79 -8.99 -7.31 5.14
CA LEU A 79 -10.42 -7.51 5.35
C LEU A 79 -10.97 -8.58 4.42
N ALA A 80 -11.83 -9.44 4.97
CA ALA A 80 -12.75 -10.23 4.14
C ALA A 80 -13.63 -9.28 3.29
N PRO A 81 -14.08 -9.69 2.10
CA PRO A 81 -14.91 -8.86 1.22
C PRO A 81 -16.12 -8.21 1.91
N GLU A 82 -16.78 -8.95 2.80
CA GLU A 82 -17.92 -8.48 3.58
C GLU A 82 -17.53 -7.36 4.55
N LEU A 83 -16.37 -7.49 5.22
CA LEU A 83 -15.84 -6.46 6.10
C LEU A 83 -15.37 -5.23 5.32
N ALA A 84 -14.79 -5.40 4.13
CA ALA A 84 -14.39 -4.29 3.28
C ALA A 84 -15.60 -3.44 2.84
N ASN A 85 -16.69 -4.10 2.43
CA ASN A 85 -17.94 -3.42 2.12
C ASN A 85 -18.51 -2.71 3.35
N MET A 86 -18.51 -3.37 4.51
CA MET A 86 -19.01 -2.72 5.72
C MET A 86 -18.14 -1.56 6.20
N HIS A 87 -16.83 -1.64 6.01
CA HIS A 87 -15.92 -0.54 6.30
C HIS A 87 -16.28 0.69 5.45
N LYS A 88 -16.46 0.49 4.13
CA LYS A 88 -16.88 1.56 3.22
C LYS A 88 -18.19 2.21 3.67
N ASP A 89 -19.22 1.42 3.95
CA ASP A 89 -20.55 1.94 4.29
C ASP A 89 -20.55 2.67 5.66
N THR A 90 -19.86 2.12 6.66
CA THR A 90 -19.77 2.74 8.00
C THR A 90 -18.93 4.01 8.00
N VAL A 91 -17.84 4.08 7.23
CA VAL A 91 -17.04 5.29 7.05
C VAL A 91 -17.86 6.38 6.35
N GLN A 92 -18.60 6.02 5.30
CA GLN A 92 -19.49 6.97 4.62
C GLN A 92 -20.58 7.51 5.56
N ALA A 93 -21.20 6.64 6.37
CA ALA A 93 -22.21 7.06 7.34
C ALA A 93 -21.63 7.92 8.48
N LEU A 94 -20.41 7.60 8.93
CA LEU A 94 -19.70 8.36 9.96
C LEU A 94 -19.39 9.79 9.48
N PHE A 95 -18.78 9.92 8.30
CA PHE A 95 -18.49 11.24 7.73
C PHE A 95 -19.74 11.98 7.25
N GLY A 96 -20.79 11.24 6.87
CA GLY A 96 -22.12 11.79 6.57
C GLY A 96 -22.94 12.19 7.80
N GLY A 97 -22.44 11.92 9.02
CA GLY A 97 -23.11 12.27 10.27
C GLY A 97 -24.38 11.46 10.59
N THR A 98 -24.65 10.38 9.86
CA THR A 98 -25.81 9.51 10.08
C THR A 98 -25.52 8.35 11.03
N MET A 99 -24.25 8.17 11.39
CA MET A 99 -23.78 7.13 12.31
C MET A 99 -22.68 7.69 13.23
N THR A 100 -22.69 7.30 14.50
CA THR A 100 -21.61 7.63 15.45
C THR A 100 -20.43 6.67 15.32
N ALA A 101 -19.25 7.07 15.79
CA ALA A 101 -18.06 6.21 15.79
C ALA A 101 -18.28 4.88 16.55
N VAL A 102 -19.03 4.91 17.66
CA VAL A 102 -19.35 3.71 18.45
C VAL A 102 -20.24 2.74 17.64
N GLN A 103 -21.25 3.27 16.94
CA GLN A 103 -22.14 2.45 16.10
C GLN A 103 -21.40 1.85 14.90
N ALA A 104 -20.49 2.61 14.27
CA ALA A 104 -19.64 2.11 13.20
C ALA A 104 -18.76 0.94 13.69
N ALA A 105 -18.09 1.11 14.84
CA ALA A 105 -17.26 0.07 15.43
C ALA A 105 -18.05 -1.19 15.80
N GLN A 106 -19.22 -1.05 16.41
CA GLN A 106 -20.09 -2.18 16.75
C GLN A 106 -20.59 -2.93 15.50
N THR A 107 -20.90 -2.19 14.43
CA THR A 107 -21.34 -2.78 13.16
C THR A 107 -20.21 -3.58 12.50
N MET A 108 -18.99 -3.06 12.52
CA MET A 108 -17.80 -3.77 12.04
C MET A 108 -17.55 -5.05 12.84
N GLN A 109 -17.61 -4.98 14.19
CA GLN A 109 -17.44 -6.16 15.05
C GLN A 109 -18.50 -7.23 14.76
N LYS A 110 -19.78 -6.84 14.69
CA LYS A 110 -20.88 -7.77 14.41
C LYS A 110 -20.70 -8.46 13.05
N THR A 111 -20.20 -7.74 12.06
CA THR A 111 -19.90 -8.30 10.73
C THR A 111 -18.78 -9.34 10.84
N ALA A 112 -17.69 -8.99 11.53
CA ALA A 112 -16.57 -9.91 11.75
C ALA A 112 -17.00 -11.19 12.48
N ASP A 113 -17.81 -11.08 13.54
CA ASP A 113 -18.30 -12.22 14.32
C ASP A 113 -19.17 -13.20 13.49
N GLY A 114 -19.76 -12.70 12.40
CA GLY A 114 -20.59 -13.47 11.47
C GLY A 114 -19.81 -14.25 10.42
N LEU A 115 -18.51 -13.96 10.21
CA LEU A 115 -17.68 -14.56 9.16
C LEU A 115 -17.02 -15.89 9.55
N LYS A 116 -17.68 -16.68 10.41
CA LYS A 116 -17.16 -17.99 10.87
C LYS A 116 -16.91 -18.97 9.73
#